data_AF-A0A2S2PZE5-F1
#
_entry.id   AF-A0A2S2PZE5-F1
#
_cell.length_a   1.000
_cell.length_b   1.000
_cell.length_c   1.000
_cell.angle_alpha   90.00
_cell.angle_beta   90.00
_cell.angle_gamma   90.00
#
_symmetry.space_group_name_H-M   'P 1'
#
loop_
_entity.id
_entity.type
_entity.pdbx_description
1 polymer ?
#
loop_
_entity_poly.entity_id
_entity_poly.type
_entity_poly.pdbx_seq_one_letter_code
_entity_poly.pdbx_strand_id
1 'polypeptide(L)'
;MGYRESQTNSVYWWRYCIRLENLGEQSVQLRERHWRIFSLSGTLETVRGRGVVGQEPVLSKKSPAFQYSSHVSLQAPSGHMWGTFRMEREDGHLFDCRIPPFSLESKPDDKFLDR
;
A
#
# COMPACT_ATOMS: atom_id res chain seq x y z
N MET A 1 -10.73 -8.16 4.52
CA MET A 1 -11.48 -7.66 5.69
C MET A 1 -12.99 -7.67 5.43
N GLY A 2 -13.49 -8.39 4.42
CA GLY A 2 -14.91 -8.41 4.04
C GLY A 2 -15.29 -7.22 3.16
N TYR A 3 -16.59 -7.11 2.88
CA TYR A 3 -17.19 -5.99 2.17
C TYR A 3 -18.47 -5.56 2.88
N ARG A 4 -18.87 -4.30 2.66
CA ARG A 4 -20.16 -3.78 3.11
C ARG A 4 -20.98 -3.39 1.90
N GLU A 5 -22.17 -3.93 1.81
CA GLU A 5 -23.13 -3.64 0.75
C GLU A 5 -24.21 -2.67 1.27
N SER A 6 -24.59 -1.72 0.42
CA SER A 6 -25.77 -0.88 0.58
C SER A 6 -26.66 -1.06 -0.65
N GLN A 7 -27.89 -0.51 -0.63
CA GLN A 7 -28.86 -0.67 -1.72
C GLN A 7 -28.33 -0.23 -3.10
N THR A 8 -27.29 0.59 -3.16
CA THR A 8 -26.75 1.14 -4.41
C THR A 8 -25.24 0.99 -4.57
N ASN A 9 -24.50 0.51 -3.56
CA ASN A 9 -23.04 0.45 -3.65
C ASN A 9 -22.40 -0.62 -2.76
N SER A 10 -21.31 -1.22 -3.22
CA SER A 10 -20.50 -2.18 -2.44
C SER A 10 -19.11 -1.60 -2.16
N VAL A 11 -18.68 -1.63 -0.90
CA VAL A 11 -17.35 -1.19 -0.47
C VAL A 11 -16.56 -2.37 0.08
N TYR A 12 -15.45 -2.67 -0.56
CA TYR A 12 -14.55 -3.78 -0.22
C TYR A 12 -13.34 -3.27 0.54
N TRP A 13 -12.92 -3.98 1.58
CA TRP A 13 -11.80 -3.56 2.45
C TRP A 13 -10.67 -4.59 2.50
N TRP A 14 -9.46 -4.11 2.27
CA TRP A 14 -8.22 -4.89 2.42
C TRP A 14 -7.31 -4.26 3.46
N ARG A 15 -6.59 -5.12 4.17
CA ARG A 15 -5.45 -4.75 5.00
C ARG A 15 -4.20 -5.21 4.26
N TYR A 16 -3.23 -4.33 4.12
CA TYR A 16 -1.91 -4.68 3.59
C TYR A 16 -0.86 -4.52 4.69
N CYS A 17 0.19 -5.33 4.61
CA CYS A 17 1.37 -5.24 5.46
C CYS A 17 2.58 -4.98 4.56
N ILE A 18 3.34 -3.93 4.87
CA ILE A 18 4.52 -3.55 4.09
C ILE A 18 5.72 -3.59 5.03
N ARG A 19 6.76 -4.27 4.58
CA ARG A 19 8.06 -4.34 5.23
C ARG A 19 9.09 -3.66 4.34
N LEU A 20 9.78 -2.70 4.90
CA LEU A 20 10.91 -2.00 4.29
C LEU A 20 12.18 -2.52 4.95
N GLU A 21 13.15 -2.92 4.16
CA GLU A 21 14.47 -3.37 4.64
C GLU A 21 15.56 -2.60 3.92
N ASN A 22 16.48 -2.01 4.67
CA ASN A 22 17.69 -1.42 4.12
C ASN A 22 18.78 -2.48 4.09
N LEU A 23 19.09 -2.93 2.88
CA LEU A 23 20.17 -3.89 2.60
C LEU A 23 21.50 -3.20 2.29
N GLY A 24 21.53 -1.86 2.31
CA GLY A 24 22.72 -1.05 2.09
C GLY A 24 23.41 -0.64 3.39
N GLU A 25 24.60 -0.07 3.24
CA GLU A 25 25.45 0.35 4.37
C GLU A 25 25.05 1.71 4.94
N GLN A 26 24.53 2.61 4.08
CA GLN A 26 24.15 3.97 4.44
C GLN A 26 22.72 4.00 5.00
N SER A 27 22.49 4.78 6.05
CA SER A 27 21.12 4.97 6.56
C SER A 27 20.26 5.71 5.53
N VAL A 28 18.97 5.35 5.50
CA VAL A 28 17.97 6.01 4.65
C VAL A 28 16.71 6.30 5.45
N GLN A 29 16.07 7.44 5.20
CA GLN A 29 14.80 7.81 5.80
C GLN A 29 13.69 7.80 4.75
N LEU A 30 12.55 7.19 5.08
CA LEU A 30 11.34 7.34 4.27
C LEU A 30 10.72 8.71 4.55
N ARG A 31 10.48 9.50 3.49
CA ARG A 31 9.94 10.86 3.58
C ARG A 31 8.51 10.96 3.09
N GLU A 32 8.22 10.32 1.96
CA GLU A 32 6.91 10.41 1.32
C GLU A 32 6.47 9.06 0.77
N ARG A 33 5.16 8.89 0.67
CA ARG A 33 4.53 7.78 -0.04
C ARG A 33 3.71 8.34 -1.21
N HIS A 34 3.73 7.62 -2.32
CA HIS A 34 2.88 7.87 -3.46
C HIS A 34 2.28 6.54 -3.93
N TRP A 35 0.99 6.37 -3.71
CA TRP A 35 0.21 5.20 -4.10
C TRP A 35 -0.60 5.48 -5.34
N ARG A 36 -0.69 4.47 -6.20
CA ARG A 36 -1.60 4.38 -7.33
C ARG A 36 -2.45 3.14 -7.13
N ILE A 37 -3.75 3.32 -7.21
CA ILE A 37 -4.76 2.33 -6.87
C ILE A 37 -5.70 2.25 -8.06
N PHE A 38 -5.69 1.13 -8.77
CA PHE A 38 -6.55 0.92 -9.93
C PHE A 38 -7.59 -0.13 -9.61
N SER A 39 -8.87 0.26 -9.64
CA SER A 39 -9.98 -0.68 -9.45
C SER A 39 -10.38 -1.32 -10.76
N LEU A 40 -10.99 -2.51 -10.70
CA LEU A 40 -11.53 -3.18 -11.88
C LEU A 40 -12.67 -2.38 -12.57
N SER A 41 -13.30 -1.44 -11.85
CA SER A 41 -14.26 -0.50 -12.43
C SER A 41 -13.63 0.53 -13.38
N GLY A 42 -12.30 0.53 -13.53
CA GLY A 42 -11.55 1.46 -14.37
C GLY A 42 -11.14 2.75 -13.66
N THR A 43 -11.39 2.88 -12.35
CA THR A 43 -11.04 4.06 -11.57
C THR A 43 -9.57 4.00 -11.16
N LEU A 44 -8.81 5.07 -11.44
CA LEU A 44 -7.45 5.25 -10.93
C LEU A 44 -7.44 6.33 -9.84
N GLU A 45 -7.16 5.91 -8.61
CA GLU A 45 -6.94 6.82 -7.48
C GLU A 45 -5.45 6.98 -7.21
N THR A 46 -5.06 8.19 -6.76
CA THR A 46 -3.69 8.51 -6.38
C THR A 46 -3.67 9.09 -4.97
N VAL A 47 -2.84 8.53 -4.10
CA VAL A 47 -2.67 9.01 -2.72
C VAL A 47 -1.22 9.40 -2.50
N ARG A 48 -1.00 10.66 -2.13
CA ARG A 48 0.33 11.19 -1.78
C ARG A 48 0.33 11.70 -0.35
N GLY A 49 1.46 11.58 0.34
CA GLY A 49 1.61 12.18 1.65
C GLY A 49 2.93 11.88 2.32
N ARG A 50 3.21 12.65 3.38
CA ARG A 50 4.40 12.49 4.21
C ARG A 50 4.35 11.21 5.03
N GLY A 51 5.48 10.51 5.08
CA GLY A 51 5.67 9.29 5.86
C GLY A 51 4.73 8.15 5.50
N VAL A 52 4.65 7.19 6.40
CA VAL A 52 3.69 6.06 6.42
C VAL A 52 3.13 5.95 7.83
N VAL A 53 1.80 5.79 7.96
CA VAL A 53 1.12 5.67 9.27
C VAL A 53 1.52 6.74 10.31
N GLY A 54 1.80 7.97 9.84
CA GLY A 54 2.25 9.08 10.69
C GLY A 54 3.73 9.08 11.07
N GLN A 55 4.53 8.18 10.50
CA GLN A 55 5.96 8.02 10.79
C GLN A 55 6.83 8.19 9.54
N GLU A 56 8.04 8.71 9.73
CA GLU A 56 9.11 8.75 8.71
C GLU A 56 10.28 7.90 9.20
N PRO A 57 10.18 6.57 9.08
CA PRO A 57 11.15 5.66 9.67
C PRO A 57 12.54 5.85 9.05
N VAL A 58 13.55 5.81 9.92
CA VAL A 58 14.96 5.76 9.55
C VAL A 58 15.41 4.30 9.57
N LEU A 59 15.86 3.79 8.43
CA LEU A 59 16.41 2.46 8.26
C LEU A 59 17.93 2.55 8.30
N SER A 60 18.52 2.16 9.44
CA SER A 60 19.96 2.19 9.71
C SER A 60 20.46 0.80 10.06
N LYS A 61 21.78 0.61 10.22
CA LYS A 61 22.33 -0.69 10.66
C LYS A 61 21.75 -1.18 12.00
N LYS A 62 21.38 -0.27 12.91
CA LYS A 62 20.80 -0.61 14.22
C LYS A 62 19.31 -0.98 14.12
N SER A 63 18.62 -0.46 13.12
CA SER A 63 17.21 -0.71 12.85
C SER A 63 17.01 -0.87 11.34
N PRO A 64 17.44 -2.01 10.76
CA PRO A 64 17.53 -2.16 9.30
C PRO A 64 16.16 -2.37 8.65
N ALA A 65 15.12 -2.64 9.43
CA ALA A 65 13.79 -2.92 8.92
C ALA A 65 12.72 -2.12 9.67
N PHE A 66 11.67 -1.75 8.94
CA PHE A 66 10.44 -1.18 9.46
C PHE A 66 9.24 -1.88 8.83
N GLN A 67 8.23 -2.21 9.63
CA GLN A 67 7.02 -2.86 9.15
C GLN A 67 5.80 -2.12 9.65
N TYR A 68 4.81 -1.94 8.77
CA TYR A 68 3.54 -1.36 9.14
C TYR A 68 2.37 -2.05 8.43
N SER A 69 1.19 -1.95 9.02
CA SER A 69 -0.07 -2.33 8.39
C SER A 69 -0.93 -1.10 8.18
N SER A 70 -1.68 -1.09 7.09
CA SER A 70 -2.72 -0.10 6.84
C SER A 70 -3.82 -0.75 5.98
N HIS A 71 -4.81 0.02 5.58
CA HIS A 71 -5.97 -0.47 4.85
C HIS A 71 -6.28 0.38 3.62
N VAL A 72 -7.01 -0.23 2.70
CA VAL A 72 -7.56 0.42 1.50
C VAL A 72 -8.99 -0.07 1.31
N SER A 73 -9.83 0.80 0.76
CA SER A 73 -11.20 0.49 0.39
C SER A 73 -11.41 0.73 -1.11
N LEU A 74 -12.10 -0.16 -1.79
CA LEU A 74 -12.51 0.04 -3.19
C LEU A 74 -14.02 -0.12 -3.35
N GLN A 75 -14.58 0.59 -4.32
CA GLN A 75 -15.95 0.36 -4.82
C GLN A 75 -15.97 -0.72 -5.92
N ALA A 76 -15.08 -1.70 -5.83
CA ALA A 76 -14.95 -2.81 -6.78
C ALA A 76 -14.45 -4.05 -6.03
N PRO A 77 -14.82 -5.27 -6.48
CA PRO A 77 -14.40 -6.52 -5.83
C PRO A 77 -12.91 -6.81 -6.02
N SER A 78 -12.26 -6.17 -6.99
CA SER A 78 -10.82 -6.32 -7.22
C SER A 78 -10.15 -5.05 -7.72
N GLY A 79 -8.82 -5.06 -7.65
CA GLY A 79 -7.96 -3.98 -8.15
C GLY A 79 -6.48 -4.28 -7.97
N HIS A 80 -5.64 -3.31 -8.34
CA HIS A 80 -4.19 -3.38 -8.17
C HIS A 80 -3.69 -2.13 -7.45
N MET A 81 -2.71 -2.31 -6.58
CA MET A 81 -1.99 -1.22 -5.93
C MET A 81 -0.51 -1.28 -6.26
N TRP A 82 0.08 -0.14 -6.54
CA TRP A 82 1.52 0.04 -6.68
C TRP A 82 1.90 1.46 -6.28
N GLY A 83 3.19 1.76 -6.22
CA GLY A 83 3.60 3.08 -5.81
C GLY A 83 5.09 3.28 -5.72
N THR A 84 5.46 4.37 -5.05
CA THR A 84 6.83 4.70 -4.70
C THR A 84 6.90 5.27 -3.29
N PHE A 85 8.00 4.98 -2.61
CA PHE A 85 8.44 5.73 -1.44
C PHE A 85 9.56 6.67 -1.84
N ARG A 86 9.44 7.94 -1.47
CA ARG A 86 10.54 8.90 -1.55
C ARG A 86 11.44 8.65 -0.34
N MET A 87 12.70 8.31 -0.60
CA MET A 87 13.72 8.04 0.39
C MET A 87 14.78 9.14 0.38
N GLU A 88 15.34 9.45 1.53
CA GLU A 88 16.42 10.43 1.71
C GLU A 88 17.61 9.75 2.40
N ARG A 89 18.82 9.95 1.87
CA ARG A 89 20.08 9.53 2.50
C ARG A 89 20.59 10.59 3.49
N GLU A 90 21.54 10.24 4.33
CA GLU A 90 22.18 11.17 5.28
C GLU A 90 22.87 12.36 4.59
N ASP A 91 23.30 12.21 3.34
CA ASP A 91 23.89 13.28 2.52
C ASP A 91 22.85 14.20 1.85
N GLY A 92 21.55 13.98 2.14
CA GLY A 92 20.44 14.72 1.54
C GLY A 92 20.03 14.23 0.15
N HIS A 93 20.69 13.22 -0.42
CA HIS A 93 20.32 12.68 -1.72
C HIS A 93 18.96 11.98 -1.65
N LEU A 94 18.03 12.39 -2.52
CA LEU A 94 16.69 11.83 -2.64
C LEU A 94 16.61 10.78 -3.75
N PHE A 95 15.94 9.67 -3.49
CA PHE A 95 15.68 8.63 -4.49
C PHE A 95 14.33 7.96 -4.26
N ASP A 96 13.80 7.32 -5.31
CA ASP A 96 12.52 6.63 -5.23
C ASP A 96 12.73 5.11 -5.08
N CYS A 97 12.10 4.54 -4.05
CA CYS A 97 12.00 3.09 -3.86
C CYS A 97 10.65 2.62 -4.41
N ARG A 98 10.67 1.74 -5.41
CA ARG A 98 9.46 1.24 -6.08
C ARG A 98 8.74 0.22 -5.21
N ILE A 99 7.42 0.38 -5.08
CA ILE A 99 6.52 -0.63 -4.56
C ILE A 99 5.98 -1.40 -5.78
N PRO A 100 6.27 -2.71 -5.91
CA PRO A 100 5.79 -3.50 -7.03
C PRO A 100 4.26 -3.62 -6.97
N PRO A 101 3.60 -3.79 -8.12
CA PRO A 101 2.16 -4.03 -8.15
C PRO A 101 1.77 -5.29 -7.37
N PHE A 102 0.71 -5.18 -6.57
CA PHE A 102 0.06 -6.31 -5.93
C PHE A 102 -1.45 -6.23 -6.11
N SER A 103 -2.10 -7.38 -6.16
CA SER A 103 -3.55 -7.48 -6.38
C SER A 103 -4.33 -7.39 -5.07
N LEU A 104 -5.50 -6.78 -5.17
CA LEU A 104 -6.55 -6.78 -4.18
C LEU A 104 -7.67 -7.64 -4.75
N GLU A 105 -7.88 -8.82 -4.17
CA GLU A 105 -8.93 -9.74 -4.63
C GLU A 105 -9.88 -10.00 -3.47
N SER A 106 -11.19 -9.91 -3.72
CA SER A 106 -12.21 -10.50 -2.86
C SER A 106 -12.46 -11.95 -3.30
N LYS A 107 -12.81 -12.83 -2.35
CA LYS A 107 -13.26 -14.16 -2.73
C LYS A 107 -14.60 -14.02 -3.48
N PRO A 108 -14.84 -14.79 -4.55
CA PRO A 108 -16.18 -14.88 -5.12
C PRO A 108 -17.15 -15.35 -4.04
N ASP A 109 -18.37 -14.81 -4.07
CA ASP A 109 -19.44 -15.24 -3.18
C ASP A 109 -19.80 -16.70 -3.55
N ASP A 110 -19.51 -17.67 -2.69
CA ASP A 110 -19.77 -19.12 -2.87
C ASP A 110 -21.28 -19.47 -2.92
N LYS A 111 -22.16 -18.49 -3.18
CA LYS A 111 -23.62 -18.66 -3.12
C LYS A 111 -24.24 -19.33 -4.34
N PHE A 112 -23.44 -19.78 -5.31
CA PHE A 112 -23.93 -20.41 -6.54
C PHE A 112 -23.51 -21.88 -6.73
N LEU A 113 -22.88 -22.51 -5.73
CA LEU A 113 -22.47 -23.92 -5.81
C LEU A 113 -23.45 -24.92 -5.18
N ASP A 114 -24.59 -24.46 -4.64
CA ASP A 114 -25.62 -25.30 -3.99
C ASP A 114 -27.03 -25.15 -4.64
N ARG A 115 -27.10 -25.03 -5.97
CA ARG A 115 -28.37 -25.17 -6.72
C ARG A 115 -28.23 -26.04 -7.95
#